data_AF-A0A6L8GJV6-F1
#
_entry.id   AF-A0A6L8GJV6-F1
#
_cell.length_a   1.000
_cell.length_b   1.000
_cell.length_c   1.000
_cell.angle_alpha   90.00
_cell.angle_beta   90.00
_cell.angle_gamma   90.00
#
_symmetry.space_group_name_H-M   'P 1'
#
loop_
_entity.id
_entity.type
_entity.pdbx_description
1 polymer ?
#
loop_
_entity_poly.entity_id
_entity_poly.type
_entity_poly.pdbx_seq_one_letter_code
_entity_poly.pdbx_strand_id
1 'polypeptide(L)'
;MRFGLRRRIPLAWCLLTRQPGRLMVALAGICFAGMLMFLQLGFRDALFDASIAIHRLFNADVVLISSTSSSSVSMEPFPKRRLFQAASRPEVESISPVRWSLLVWKNPETGSPRAILAVGFDPDDDILNLEGLAEQKKSLQLDQRVLYD
;
A
#
# COMPACT_ATOMS: atom_id res chain seq x y z
N MET A 1 49.80 -16.31 -20.93
CA MET A 1 49.73 -17.66 -20.31
C MET A 1 48.33 -18.20 -20.50
N ARG A 2 48.18 -19.34 -21.19
CA ARG A 2 46.90 -19.90 -21.68
C ARG A 2 46.11 -20.54 -20.53
N PHE A 3 44.84 -20.14 -20.37
CA PHE A 3 43.87 -20.78 -19.48
C PHE A 3 43.62 -22.23 -19.91
N GLY A 4 44.16 -23.19 -19.16
CA GLY A 4 43.94 -24.63 -19.36
C GLY A 4 42.90 -25.18 -18.38
N LEU A 5 41.61 -25.07 -18.71
CA LEU A 5 40.57 -25.90 -18.09
C LEU A 5 40.56 -27.27 -18.79
N ARG A 6 41.36 -28.23 -18.30
CA ARG A 6 41.13 -29.65 -18.66
C ARG A 6 41.57 -30.58 -17.54
N ARG A 7 40.63 -31.42 -17.10
CA ARG A 7 40.68 -32.43 -16.03
C ARG A 7 40.67 -31.88 -14.60
N ARG A 8 39.59 -31.21 -14.20
CA ARG A 8 39.21 -31.17 -12.78
C ARG A 8 38.57 -32.52 -12.47
N ILE A 9 39.31 -33.43 -11.84
CA ILE A 9 38.66 -34.47 -11.02
C ILE A 9 37.72 -33.69 -10.09
N PRO A 10 36.41 -33.94 -10.09
CA PRO A 10 35.47 -33.13 -9.31
C PRO A 10 35.61 -33.53 -7.84
N LEU A 11 36.75 -33.18 -7.23
CA LEU A 11 37.09 -33.44 -5.85
C LEU A 11 36.05 -32.81 -4.92
N ALA A 12 35.57 -31.61 -5.25
CA ALA A 12 34.48 -30.95 -4.53
C ALA A 12 33.19 -31.79 -4.55
N TRP A 13 32.80 -32.34 -5.71
CA TRP A 13 31.63 -33.21 -5.83
C TRP A 13 31.80 -34.51 -5.04
N CYS A 14 32.97 -35.15 -5.16
CA CYS A 14 33.28 -36.39 -4.47
C CYS A 14 33.31 -36.21 -2.93
N LEU A 15 33.79 -35.06 -2.45
CA LEU A 15 33.75 -34.66 -1.03
C LEU A 15 32.31 -34.40 -0.55
N LEU A 16 31.48 -33.74 -1.35
CA LEU A 16 30.06 -33.47 -1.02
C LEU A 16 29.24 -34.78 -0.95
N THR A 17 29.47 -35.73 -1.85
CA THR A 17 28.75 -37.03 -1.87
C THR A 17 29.19 -38.00 -0.77
N ARG A 18 30.34 -37.78 -0.13
CA ARG A 18 30.88 -38.69 0.90
C ARG A 18 30.16 -38.57 2.25
N GLN A 19 29.52 -37.43 2.54
CA GLN A 19 28.76 -37.18 3.76
C GLN A 19 27.37 -36.58 3.44
N PRO A 20 26.42 -37.38 2.93
CA PRO A 20 25.13 -36.87 2.45
C PRO A 20 24.30 -36.19 3.54
N GLY A 21 24.37 -36.66 4.80
CA GLY A 21 23.65 -36.02 5.91
C GLY A 21 24.13 -34.59 6.19
N ARG A 22 25.44 -34.36 6.19
CA ARG A 22 26.02 -33.02 6.40
C ARG A 22 25.72 -32.08 5.22
N LEU A 23 25.71 -32.62 3.99
CA LEU A 23 25.30 -31.89 2.79
C LEU A 23 23.83 -31.44 2.89
N MET A 24 22.92 -32.34 3.26
CA MET A 24 21.49 -32.03 3.38
C MET A 24 21.22 -30.96 4.43
N VAL A 25 21.87 -31.02 5.59
CA VAL A 25 21.73 -29.99 6.64
C VAL A 25 22.26 -28.63 6.17
N ALA A 26 23.42 -28.61 5.50
CA ALA A 26 23.98 -27.36 4.96
C ALA A 26 23.08 -26.74 3.88
N LEU A 27 22.53 -27.57 2.99
CA LEU A 27 21.64 -27.13 1.92
C LEU A 27 20.30 -26.64 2.49
N ALA A 28 19.75 -27.35 3.47
CA ALA A 28 18.55 -26.93 4.19
C ALA A 28 18.76 -25.57 4.88
N GLY A 29 19.92 -25.34 5.51
CA GLY A 29 20.24 -24.06 6.14
C GLY A 29 20.32 -22.91 5.14
N ILE A 30 20.97 -23.10 3.99
CA ILE A 30 21.05 -22.08 2.93
C ILE A 30 19.66 -21.79 2.33
N CYS A 31 18.89 -22.84 2.02
CA CYS A 31 17.53 -22.69 1.52
C CYS A 31 16.61 -21.99 2.52
N PHE A 32 16.72 -22.32 3.80
CA PHE A 32 15.95 -21.68 4.86
C PHE A 32 16.29 -20.19 5.00
N ALA A 33 17.58 -19.84 4.98
CA ALA A 33 18.02 -18.44 4.97
C ALA A 33 17.47 -17.68 3.75
N GLY A 34 17.50 -18.30 2.56
CA GLY A 34 16.90 -17.73 1.35
C GLY A 34 15.40 -17.51 1.48
N MET A 35 14.67 -18.49 2.03
CA MET A 35 13.23 -18.39 2.27
C MET A 35 12.91 -17.24 3.25
N LEU A 36 13.66 -17.10 4.33
CA LEU A 36 13.48 -15.98 5.27
C LEU A 36 13.74 -14.63 4.61
N MET A 37 14.76 -14.53 3.75
CA MET A 37 15.04 -13.31 3.01
C MET A 37 13.89 -12.95 2.06
N PHE A 38 13.33 -13.94 1.34
CA PHE A 38 12.17 -13.73 0.49
C PHE A 38 10.92 -13.36 1.28
N LEU A 39 10.69 -13.97 2.44
CA LEU A 39 9.56 -13.62 3.31
C LEU A 39 9.64 -12.16 3.77
N GLN A 40 10.82 -11.71 4.18
CA GLN A 40 11.05 -10.33 4.58
C GLN A 40 10.80 -9.34 3.44
N LEU A 41 11.29 -9.63 2.22
CA LEU A 41 11.01 -8.80 1.05
C LEU A 41 9.52 -8.81 0.68
N GLY A 42 8.89 -9.98 0.67
CA GLY A 42 7.48 -10.12 0.32
C GLY A 42 6.56 -9.36 1.28
N PHE A 43 6.83 -9.41 2.59
CA PHE A 43 6.09 -8.60 3.56
C PHE A 43 6.31 -7.11 3.37
N ARG A 44 7.55 -6.69 3.08
CA ARG A 44 7.85 -5.29 2.82
C ARG A 44 7.07 -4.79 1.61
N ASP A 45 7.12 -5.53 0.50
CA ASP A 45 6.48 -5.13 -0.75
C ASP A 45 4.94 -5.14 -0.59
N ALA A 46 4.36 -6.15 0.08
CA ALA A 46 2.94 -6.20 0.37
C ALA A 46 2.46 -5.05 1.28
N LEU A 47 3.26 -4.66 2.29
CA LEU A 47 2.94 -3.51 3.15
C LEU A 47 3.03 -2.18 2.40
N PHE A 48 4.00 -2.03 1.50
CA PHE A 48 4.10 -0.84 0.65
C PHE A 48 2.94 -0.74 -0.32
N ASP A 49 2.61 -1.83 -1.00
CA ASP A 49 1.47 -1.87 -1.93
C ASP A 49 0.16 -1.56 -1.21
N ALA A 50 -0.08 -2.14 -0.02
CA ALA A 50 -1.26 -1.83 0.79
C ALA A 50 -1.31 -0.36 1.23
N SER A 51 -0.17 0.25 1.57
CA SER A 51 -0.11 1.65 2.02
C SER A 51 -0.36 2.65 0.88
N ILE A 52 0.02 2.28 -0.34
CA ILE A 52 -0.06 3.16 -1.52
C ILE A 52 -1.36 2.91 -2.31
N ALA A 53 -2.03 1.77 -2.15
CA ALA A 53 -3.26 1.42 -2.87
C ALA A 53 -4.32 2.53 -2.82
N ILE A 54 -4.58 3.08 -1.63
CA ILE A 54 -5.59 4.14 -1.46
C ILE A 54 -5.13 5.45 -2.10
N HIS A 55 -3.84 5.77 -2.01
CA HIS A 55 -3.27 6.96 -2.65
C HIS A 55 -3.32 6.88 -4.18
N ARG A 56 -3.22 5.69 -4.77
CA ARG A 56 -3.35 5.47 -6.22
C ARG A 56 -4.78 5.63 -6.74
N LEU A 57 -5.77 5.44 -5.87
CA LEU A 57 -7.17 5.65 -6.22
C LEU A 57 -7.52 7.14 -6.35
N PHE A 58 -6.72 8.04 -5.75
CA PHE A 58 -6.96 9.48 -5.90
C PHE A 58 -6.59 9.97 -7.30
N ASN A 59 -7.55 10.59 -7.97
CA ASN A 59 -7.36 11.32 -9.20
C ASN A 59 -7.00 12.79 -8.88
N ALA A 60 -5.76 13.02 -8.48
CA ALA A 60 -5.27 14.35 -8.14
C ALA A 60 -3.81 14.54 -8.54
N ASP A 61 -3.50 15.67 -9.20
CA ASP A 61 -2.12 16.02 -9.56
C ASP A 61 -1.33 16.60 -8.38
N VAL A 62 -2.02 17.33 -7.50
CA VAL A 62 -1.41 18.02 -6.35
C VAL A 62 -2.26 17.79 -5.11
N VAL A 63 -1.62 17.29 -4.04
CA VAL A 63 -2.27 17.08 -2.74
C VAL A 63 -1.67 18.03 -1.71
N LEU A 64 -2.54 18.72 -0.98
CA LEU A 64 -2.18 19.58 0.13
C LEU A 64 -2.39 18.84 1.45
N ILE A 65 -1.33 18.71 2.25
CA ILE A 65 -1.35 18.02 3.55
C ILE A 65 -0.90 19.00 4.64
N SER A 66 -1.50 18.90 5.83
CA SER A 66 -1.02 19.66 6.98
C SER A 66 0.39 19.22 7.39
N SER A 67 1.29 20.19 7.63
CA SER A 67 2.65 19.93 8.11
C SER A 67 2.71 19.30 9.51
N THR A 68 1.60 19.34 10.26
CA THR A 68 1.48 18.68 11.57
C THR A 68 1.04 17.21 11.47
N SER A 69 0.70 16.72 10.27
CA SER A 69 0.31 15.32 10.08
C SER A 69 1.55 14.44 10.20
N SER A 70 1.53 13.51 11.16
CA SER A 70 2.66 12.62 11.44
C SER A 70 2.65 11.35 10.61
N SER A 71 1.49 10.92 10.13
CA SER A 71 1.33 9.65 9.42
C SER A 71 0.07 9.65 8.56
N SER A 72 0.05 8.80 7.52
CA SER A 72 -1.14 8.61 6.69
C SER A 72 -2.37 8.09 7.46
N VAL A 73 -2.19 7.58 8.68
CA VAL A 73 -3.28 7.11 9.55
C VAL A 73 -3.84 8.24 10.43
N SER A 74 -3.06 9.30 10.66
CA SER A 74 -3.41 10.42 11.53
C SER A 74 -3.11 11.73 10.82
N MET A 75 -4.00 12.09 9.91
CA MET A 75 -3.97 13.37 9.21
C MET A 75 -4.63 14.46 10.05
N GLU A 76 -3.90 15.54 10.30
CA GLU A 76 -4.42 16.68 11.03
C GLU A 76 -5.22 17.60 10.10
N PRO A 77 -6.39 18.10 10.51
CA PRO A 77 -7.18 19.02 9.69
C PRO A 77 -6.43 20.35 9.52
N PHE A 78 -6.60 20.96 8.36
CA PHE A 78 -6.11 22.31 8.07
C PHE A 78 -7.25 23.26 7.69
N PRO A 79 -7.08 24.58 7.85
CA PRO A 79 -8.11 25.54 7.49
C PRO A 79 -8.43 25.53 6.00
N LYS A 80 -9.73 25.42 5.64
CA LYS A 80 -10.23 25.47 4.25
C LYS A 80 -9.72 26.69 3.46
N ARG A 81 -9.44 27.81 4.15
CA ARG A 81 -8.87 29.02 3.55
C ARG A 81 -7.60 28.75 2.73
N ARG A 82 -6.75 27.80 3.14
CA ARG A 82 -5.54 27.45 2.39
C ARG A 82 -5.86 26.78 1.04
N LEU A 83 -6.94 25.99 0.99
CA LEU A 83 -7.44 25.38 -0.25
C LEU A 83 -7.93 26.47 -1.21
N PHE A 84 -8.72 27.42 -0.72
CA PHE A 84 -9.19 28.56 -1.54
C PHE A 84 -8.06 29.49 -2.00
N GLN A 85 -7.02 29.65 -1.18
CA GLN A 85 -5.82 30.39 -1.58
C GLN A 85 -5.10 29.69 -2.74
N ALA A 86 -5.04 28.36 -2.73
CA ALA A 86 -4.50 27.59 -3.86
C ALA A 86 -5.39 27.76 -5.10
N ALA A 87 -6.71 27.70 -4.96
CA ALA A 87 -7.66 27.93 -6.05
C ALA A 87 -7.61 29.35 -6.66
N SER A 88 -7.01 30.31 -5.96
CA SER A 88 -6.84 31.67 -6.48
C SER A 88 -5.75 31.77 -7.56
N ARG A 89 -4.99 30.69 -7.79
CA ARG A 89 -3.97 30.59 -8.83
C ARG A 89 -4.63 30.24 -10.17
N PRO A 90 -4.32 30.95 -11.27
CA PRO A 90 -4.91 30.66 -12.58
C PRO A 90 -4.53 29.28 -13.12
N GLU A 91 -3.46 28.67 -12.60
CA GLU A 91 -3.04 27.32 -12.98
C GLU A 91 -3.87 26.20 -12.32
N VAL A 92 -4.73 26.52 -11.35
CA VAL A 92 -5.53 25.52 -10.60
C VAL A 92 -6.93 25.45 -11.19
N GLU A 93 -7.28 24.30 -11.79
CA GLU A 93 -8.59 24.07 -12.41
C GLU A 93 -9.71 23.85 -11.37
N SER A 94 -9.45 23.01 -10.37
CA SER A 94 -10.44 22.62 -9.36
C SER A 94 -9.79 22.38 -8.00
N ILE A 95 -10.60 22.46 -6.94
CA ILE A 95 -10.18 22.16 -5.57
C ILE A 95 -11.23 21.33 -4.85
N SER A 96 -10.81 20.23 -4.24
CA SER A 96 -11.72 19.31 -3.55
C SER A 96 -11.23 19.05 -2.13
N PRO A 97 -12.00 19.43 -1.08
CA PRO A 97 -11.63 19.14 0.29
C PRO A 97 -11.92 17.67 0.63
N VAL A 98 -10.87 16.92 0.95
CA VAL A 98 -10.99 15.52 1.39
C VAL A 98 -10.87 15.44 2.90
N ARG A 99 -11.85 14.79 3.54
CA ARG A 99 -11.79 14.41 4.96
C ARG A 99 -11.23 13.00 5.06
N TRP A 100 -10.22 12.84 5.88
CA TRP A 100 -9.54 11.57 6.08
C TRP A 100 -9.53 11.25 7.57
N SER A 101 -10.08 10.11 7.96
CA SER A 101 -10.11 9.70 9.37
C SER A 101 -10.18 8.18 9.52
N LEU A 102 -9.44 7.64 10.49
CA LEU A 102 -9.61 6.25 10.92
C LEU A 102 -10.68 6.22 12.01
N LEU A 103 -11.79 5.53 11.75
CA LEU A 103 -12.90 5.41 12.69
C LEU A 103 -13.22 3.94 12.98
N VAL A 104 -13.76 3.66 14.16
CA VAL A 104 -14.26 2.32 14.50
C VAL A 104 -15.70 2.25 14.03
N TRP A 105 -15.94 1.41 13.03
CA TRP A 105 -17.28 1.13 12.51
C TRP A 105 -17.74 -0.25 12.96
N LYS A 106 -19.00 -0.35 13.37
CA LYS A 106 -19.61 -1.62 13.74
C LYS A 106 -20.19 -2.25 12.48
N ASN A 107 -19.71 -3.43 12.13
CA ASN A 107 -20.23 -4.15 10.97
C ASN A 107 -21.73 -4.46 11.20
N PRO A 108 -22.63 -4.11 10.27
CA PRO A 108 -24.07 -4.31 10.44
C PRO A 108 -24.50 -5.78 10.44
N GLU A 109 -23.76 -6.67 9.77
CA GLU A 109 -24.06 -8.11 9.68
C GLU A 109 -23.54 -8.87 10.90
N THR A 110 -22.28 -8.65 11.29
CA THR A 110 -21.63 -9.41 12.38
C THR A 110 -21.69 -8.71 13.73
N GLY A 111 -21.99 -7.42 13.75
CA GLY A 111 -21.98 -6.60 14.97
C GLY A 111 -20.58 -6.36 15.55
N SER A 112 -19.52 -6.80 14.90
CA SER A 112 -18.15 -6.65 15.38
C SER A 112 -17.60 -5.24 15.11
N PRO A 113 -16.92 -4.60 16.08
CA PRO A 113 -16.25 -3.33 15.86
C PRO A 113 -14.97 -3.54 15.04
N ARG A 114 -14.81 -2.76 13.96
CA ARG A 114 -13.62 -2.78 13.11
C ARG A 114 -13.14 -1.36 12.84
N ALA A 115 -11.84 -1.12 12.96
CA ALA A 115 -11.25 0.13 12.50
C ALA A 115 -11.27 0.14 10.97
N ILE A 116 -11.91 1.15 10.38
CA ILE A 116 -11.96 1.38 8.94
C ILE A 116 -11.42 2.77 8.65
N LEU A 117 -10.77 2.90 7.51
CA LEU A 117 -10.42 4.21 6.99
C LEU A 117 -11.64 4.79 6.30
N ALA A 118 -12.09 5.94 6.79
CA ALA A 118 -13.17 6.70 6.18
C ALA A 118 -12.60 7.89 5.40
N VAL A 119 -12.99 7.97 4.13
CA VAL A 119 -12.69 9.09 3.24
C VAL A 119 -14.00 9.79 2.91
N GLY A 120 -14.11 11.06 3.28
CA GLY A 120 -15.27 11.90 3.00
C GLY A 120 -14.92 12.96 1.96
N PHE A 121 -15.75 13.10 0.94
CA PHE A 121 -15.56 14.05 -0.16
C PHE A 121 -16.91 14.52 -0.69
N ASP A 122 -16.90 15.54 -1.54
CA ASP A 122 -18.11 16.00 -2.21
C ASP A 122 -18.49 14.99 -3.32
N PRO A 123 -19.69 14.41 -3.30
CA PRO A 123 -20.10 13.46 -4.33
C PRO A 123 -20.00 14.02 -5.73
N ASP A 124 -20.11 15.33 -5.96
CA ASP A 124 -20.06 15.90 -7.31
C ASP A 124 -18.64 15.95 -7.89
N ASP A 125 -17.61 16.00 -7.03
CA ASP A 125 -16.21 15.98 -7.45
C ASP A 125 -15.76 14.58 -7.92
N ASP A 126 -14.89 14.51 -8.92
CA ASP A 126 -14.33 13.26 -9.45
C ASP A 126 -12.91 12.99 -8.93
N ILE A 127 -12.82 12.85 -7.60
CA ILE A 127 -11.53 12.72 -6.91
C ILE A 127 -11.02 11.29 -6.75
N LEU A 128 -11.87 10.27 -6.97
CA LEU A 128 -11.55 8.87 -6.72
C LEU A 128 -11.88 8.02 -7.96
N ASN A 129 -10.88 7.36 -8.50
CA ASN A 129 -11.03 6.43 -9.62
C ASN A 129 -11.31 5.01 -9.08
N LEU A 130 -12.56 4.79 -8.67
CA LEU A 130 -13.07 3.51 -8.17
C LEU A 130 -14.04 2.91 -9.19
N GLU A 131 -13.80 1.65 -9.58
CA GLU A 131 -14.75 0.91 -10.42
C GLU A 131 -16.11 0.82 -9.71
N GLY A 132 -17.19 1.21 -10.40
CA GLY A 132 -18.55 1.20 -9.84
C GLY A 132 -18.94 2.43 -9.02
N LEU A 133 -18.00 3.31 -8.65
CA LEU A 133 -18.33 4.52 -7.88
C LEU A 133 -19.27 5.46 -8.63
N ALA A 134 -19.11 5.60 -9.95
CA ALA A 134 -19.96 6.46 -10.77
C ALA A 134 -21.45 6.05 -10.71
N GLU A 135 -21.75 4.75 -10.60
CA GLU A 135 -23.12 4.24 -10.47
C GLU A 135 -23.69 4.50 -9.06
N GLN A 136 -22.83 4.38 -8.04
CA GLN A 136 -23.21 4.56 -6.64
C GLN A 136 -23.17 6.02 -6.16
N LYS A 137 -22.56 6.93 -6.92
CA LYS A 137 -22.44 8.38 -6.64
C LYS A 137 -23.80 9.03 -6.41
N LYS A 138 -24.83 8.65 -7.17
CA LYS A 138 -26.22 9.11 -6.97
C LYS A 138 -26.81 8.70 -5.61
N SER A 139 -26.40 7.55 -5.08
CA SER A 139 -26.88 7.07 -3.79
C SER A 139 -26.18 7.77 -2.62
N LEU A 140 -24.94 8.22 -2.82
CA LEU A 140 -24.16 8.98 -1.83
C LEU A 140 -24.65 10.43 -1.67
N GLN A 141 -25.36 10.98 -2.65
CA GLN A 141 -26.01 12.29 -2.51
C GLN A 141 -27.17 12.28 -1.51
N LEU A 142 -27.70 11.10 -1.18
CA LEU A 142 -28.75 10.95 -0.18
C LEU A 142 -28.12 10.89 1.22
N ASP A 143 -28.73 11.60 2.17
CA ASP A 143 -28.29 11.60 3.56
C ASP A 143 -28.20 10.18 4.14
N GLN A 144 -27.23 9.98 5.04
CA GLN A 144 -26.99 8.74 5.79
C GLN A 144 -26.59 7.51 4.95
N ARG A 145 -26.11 7.71 3.71
CA ARG A 145 -25.53 6.64 2.91
C ARG A 145 -24.01 6.61 3.01
N VAL A 146 -23.47 5.40 3.09
CA VAL A 146 -22.03 5.14 3.15
C VAL A 146 -21.73 3.96 2.23
N LEU A 147 -20.67 4.06 1.44
CA LEU A 147 -20.11 2.94 0.70
C LEU A 147 -18.98 2.31 1.52
N TYR A 148 -18.98 0.99 1.59
CA TYR A 148 -17.94 0.19 2.24
C TYR A 148 -17.69 -1.06 1.39
N ASP A 149 -16.43 -1.52 1.42
CA ASP A 149 -15.95 -2.78 0.81
C ASP A 149 -15.24 -3.60 1.90
#